data_AF-A7KTC8-F1
#
_entry.id   AF-A7KTC8-F1
#
_cell.length_a   1.000
_cell.length_b   1.000
_cell.length_c   1.000
_cell.angle_alpha   90.00
_cell.angle_beta   90.00
_cell.angle_gamma   90.00
#
_symmetry.space_group_name_H-M   'P 1'
#
loop_
_entity.id
_entity.type
_entity.pdbx_description
1 polymer ?
#
loop_
_entity_poly.entity_id
_entity_poly.type
_entity_poly.pdbx_seq_one_letter_code
_entity_poly.pdbx_strand_id
1 'polypeptide(L)'
;DYASCKRLGSSYRALPKSFQQPKCTGRTPLCKEVLNDTWVSLPSWSEDSTFVSSKKTQYEEHIYRCEDERFELDVVLETNLATIRVLEAIQKKLSRLSAEDQAKFRLDNTLGGTSEVIHRKALQRIYADKAADIIDGLKKNPAVAVPIVLKRLKMKEEEW
;
A
#
# COMPACT_ATOMS: atom_id res chain seq x y z
N ASP A 1 7.40 -35.82 9.36
CA ASP A 1 6.63 -34.71 9.96
C ASP A 1 7.11 -34.52 11.40
N TYR A 2 7.54 -33.31 11.77
CA TYR A 2 8.04 -32.95 13.10
C TYR A 2 6.98 -32.22 13.96
N ALA A 3 5.75 -32.09 13.48
CA ALA A 3 4.68 -31.36 14.15
C ALA A 3 4.36 -31.90 15.56
N SER A 4 4.46 -33.23 15.76
CA SER A 4 4.20 -33.95 17.02
C SER A 4 5.42 -34.08 17.95
N CYS A 5 6.57 -33.55 17.54
CA CYS A 5 7.81 -33.65 18.33
C CYS A 5 7.85 -32.68 19.51
N LYS A 6 8.60 -33.04 20.56
CA LYS A 6 8.83 -32.15 21.72
C LYS A 6 9.46 -30.84 21.23
N ARG A 7 8.94 -29.71 21.70
CA ARG A 7 9.37 -28.37 21.27
C ARG A 7 10.23 -27.70 22.34
N LEU A 8 11.24 -26.96 21.90
CA LEU A 8 12.00 -26.02 22.72
C LEU A 8 11.99 -24.67 22.02
N GLY A 9 11.19 -23.74 22.54
CA GLY A 9 10.89 -22.48 21.84
C GLY A 9 10.20 -22.68 20.49
N SER A 10 10.21 -21.63 19.67
CA SER A 10 9.60 -21.63 18.33
C SER A 10 10.39 -22.50 17.34
N SER A 11 11.71 -22.45 17.39
CA SER A 11 12.59 -22.95 16.33
C SER A 11 13.17 -24.35 16.55
N TYR A 12 13.07 -24.97 17.72
CA TYR A 12 13.68 -26.29 17.94
C TYR A 12 12.64 -27.39 18.16
N ARG A 13 12.88 -28.55 17.55
CA ARG A 13 12.12 -29.80 17.78
C ARG A 13 13.06 -30.95 18.09
N ALA A 14 12.67 -31.80 19.03
CA ALA A 14 13.42 -33.01 19.35
C ALA A 14 13.12 -34.09 18.30
N LEU A 15 14.15 -34.72 17.75
CA LEU A 15 14.00 -35.87 16.85
C LEU A 15 13.24 -36.99 17.57
N PRO A 16 12.31 -37.68 16.88
CA PRO A 16 11.67 -38.87 17.42
C PRO A 16 12.70 -39.94 17.78
N LYS A 17 12.43 -40.76 18.80
CA LYS A 17 13.30 -41.90 19.15
C LYS A 17 13.42 -42.93 18.03
N SER A 18 12.46 -42.96 17.10
CA SER A 18 12.48 -43.81 15.90
C SER A 18 13.36 -43.26 14.78
N PHE A 19 13.86 -42.03 14.90
CA PHE A 19 14.74 -41.44 13.89
C PHE A 19 16.11 -42.14 13.91
N GLN A 20 16.45 -42.79 12.81
CA GLN A 20 17.74 -43.46 12.68
C GLN A 20 18.83 -42.44 12.40
N GLN A 21 19.80 -42.34 13.31
CA GLN A 21 20.95 -41.48 13.11
C GLN A 21 21.88 -42.02 12.01
N PRO A 22 22.42 -41.16 11.15
CA PRO A 22 23.42 -41.56 10.16
C PRO A 22 24.64 -42.19 10.84
N LYS A 23 25.15 -43.29 10.27
CA LYS A 23 26.38 -43.92 10.75
C LYS A 23 27.57 -43.02 10.42
N CYS A 24 28.32 -42.60 11.44
CA CYS A 24 29.55 -41.82 11.29
C CYS A 24 30.69 -42.51 12.03
N THR A 25 31.64 -43.08 11.27
CA THR A 25 32.80 -43.80 11.82
C THR A 25 33.89 -42.88 12.37
N GLY A 26 33.84 -41.58 12.04
CA GLY A 26 34.82 -40.59 12.51
C GLY A 26 34.55 -39.98 13.89
N ARG A 27 33.50 -40.41 14.60
CA ARG A 27 33.16 -39.83 15.91
C ARG A 27 34.08 -40.34 17.02
N THR A 28 34.76 -39.40 17.67
CA THR A 28 35.55 -39.65 18.90
C THR A 28 34.64 -39.69 20.14
N PRO A 29 35.14 -40.13 21.32
CA PRO A 29 34.39 -40.05 22.57
C PRO A 29 33.89 -38.63 22.86
N LEU A 30 34.74 -37.62 22.68
CA LEU A 30 34.36 -36.20 22.86
C LEU A 30 33.20 -35.81 21.94
N CYS A 31 33.22 -36.22 20.67
CA CYS A 31 32.12 -35.92 19.74
C CYS A 31 30.77 -36.46 20.23
N LYS A 32 30.74 -37.60 20.94
CA LYS A 32 29.51 -38.19 21.49
C LYS A 32 28.98 -37.42 22.69
N GLU A 33 29.85 -36.69 23.40
CA GLU A 33 29.48 -35.91 24.57
C GLU A 33 28.96 -34.52 24.20
N VAL A 34 29.50 -33.90 23.15
CA VAL A 34 29.25 -32.48 22.84
C VAL A 34 28.33 -32.23 21.64
N LEU A 35 28.22 -33.18 20.70
CA LEU A 35 27.42 -32.95 19.50
C LEU A 35 25.94 -33.20 19.75
N ASN A 36 25.11 -32.35 19.14
CA ASN A 36 23.66 -32.49 19.20
C ASN A 36 23.16 -33.54 18.21
N ASP A 37 22.61 -34.63 18.76
CA ASP A 37 21.98 -35.70 18.00
C ASP A 37 20.47 -35.79 18.21
N THR A 38 19.90 -34.88 19.00
CA THR A 38 18.54 -35.00 19.51
C THR A 38 17.63 -33.85 19.12
N TRP A 39 18.15 -32.69 18.75
CA TRP A 39 17.36 -31.53 18.37
C TRP A 39 17.67 -31.08 16.95
N VAL A 40 16.65 -30.66 16.22
CA VAL A 40 16.79 -30.01 14.92
C VAL A 40 16.18 -28.62 14.97
N SER A 41 16.81 -27.69 14.26
CA SER A 41 16.25 -26.37 14.02
C SER A 41 15.25 -26.45 12.87
N LEU A 42 14.01 -26.04 13.12
CA LEU A 42 13.01 -25.80 12.10
C LEU A 42 12.79 -24.29 11.97
N PRO A 43 12.79 -23.74 10.75
CA PRO A 43 12.42 -22.36 10.55
C PRO A 43 11.00 -22.14 11.07
N SER A 44 10.78 -21.03 11.78
CA SER A 44 9.45 -20.65 12.28
C SER A 44 8.61 -19.89 11.25
N TRP A 45 9.01 -19.88 9.98
CA TRP A 45 8.42 -19.10 8.90
C TRP A 45 8.16 -19.96 7.65
N SER A 46 7.14 -19.58 6.88
CA SER A 46 6.70 -20.25 5.66
C SER A 46 7.82 -20.30 4.61
N GLU A 47 8.14 -21.51 4.17
CA GLU A 47 9.20 -21.82 3.20
C GLU A 47 8.68 -21.83 1.74
N ASP A 48 7.57 -21.15 1.45
CA ASP A 48 6.91 -21.21 0.13
C ASP A 48 7.63 -20.41 -0.98
N SER A 49 8.90 -20.02 -0.78
CA SER A 49 9.67 -19.32 -1.82
C SER A 49 11.04 -19.96 -2.02
N THR A 50 11.18 -20.65 -3.15
CA THR A 50 12.39 -21.38 -3.57
C THR A 50 13.52 -20.47 -4.08
N PHE A 51 13.33 -19.15 -4.10
CA PHE A 51 14.36 -18.17 -4.48
C PHE A 51 14.30 -16.95 -3.54
N VAL A 52 15.06 -17.00 -2.45
CA VAL A 52 15.20 -15.85 -1.54
C VAL A 52 16.67 -15.48 -1.40
N SER A 53 17.09 -14.43 -2.12
CA SER A 53 18.45 -13.86 -2.07
C SER A 53 18.77 -13.18 -0.73
N SER A 54 17.80 -12.99 0.17
CA SER A 54 18.03 -12.41 1.50
C SER A 54 16.96 -12.87 2.48
N LYS A 55 17.35 -13.65 3.49
CA LYS A 55 16.48 -14.01 4.60
C LYS A 55 16.12 -12.73 5.36
N LYS A 56 14.91 -12.21 5.20
CA LYS A 56 14.40 -11.06 5.94
C LYS A 56 13.73 -11.53 7.23
N THR A 57 13.95 -10.79 8.30
CA THR A 57 13.22 -10.96 9.56
C THR A 57 11.78 -10.47 9.40
N GLN A 58 10.88 -10.93 10.28
CA GLN A 58 9.50 -10.45 10.32
C GLN A 58 9.42 -8.92 10.49
N TYR A 59 10.35 -8.34 11.24
CA TYR A 59 10.43 -6.89 11.44
C TYR A 59 10.78 -6.14 10.16
N GLU A 60 11.74 -6.64 9.39
CA GLU A 60 12.07 -6.06 8.08
C GLU A 60 10.90 -6.15 7.12
N GLU A 61 10.17 -7.27 7.10
CA GLU A 61 8.98 -7.42 6.27
C GLU A 61 7.88 -6.40 6.65
N HIS A 62 7.64 -6.18 7.94
CA HIS A 62 6.70 -5.16 8.41
C HIS A 62 7.14 -3.75 8.02
N ILE A 63 8.44 -3.43 8.11
CA ILE A 63 8.96 -2.13 7.68
C ILE A 63 8.69 -1.90 6.19
N TYR A 64 8.93 -2.89 5.33
CA TYR A 64 8.64 -2.76 3.90
C TYR A 64 7.15 -2.54 3.64
N ARG A 65 6.27 -3.28 4.33
CA ARG A 65 4.82 -3.10 4.18
C ARG A 65 4.37 -1.71 4.61
N CYS A 66 4.88 -1.21 5.74
CA CYS A 66 4.58 0.15 6.19
C CYS A 66 5.09 1.20 5.21
N GLU A 67 6.25 0.97 4.57
CA GLU A 67 6.78 1.88 3.55
C GLU A 67 5.90 1.91 2.30
N ASP A 68 5.42 0.76 1.82
CA ASP A 68 4.50 0.67 0.68
C ASP A 68 3.16 1.35 1.00
N GLU A 69 2.62 1.13 2.20
CA GLU A 69 1.39 1.80 2.66
C GLU A 69 1.56 3.32 2.74
N ARG A 70 2.71 3.78 3.26
CA ARG A 70 3.06 5.20 3.31
C ARG A 70 3.15 5.81 1.92
N PHE A 71 3.83 5.13 0.99
CA PHE A 71 3.96 5.58 -0.38
C PHE A 71 2.59 5.73 -1.06
N GLU A 72 1.71 4.73 -0.94
CA GLU A 72 0.37 4.80 -1.52
C GLU A 72 -0.45 5.96 -0.93
N LEU A 73 -0.33 6.21 0.38
CA LEU A 73 -1.01 7.34 1.03
C LEU A 73 -0.45 8.68 0.55
N ASP A 74 0.87 8.83 0.46
CA ASP A 74 1.51 10.04 -0.05
C ASP A 74 1.06 10.36 -1.49
N VAL A 75 0.94 9.34 -2.35
CA VAL A 75 0.41 9.49 -3.71
C VAL A 75 -1.04 9.99 -3.68
N VAL A 76 -1.87 9.50 -2.76
CA VAL A 76 -3.27 9.94 -2.62
C VAL A 76 -3.33 11.41 -2.17
N LEU A 77 -2.57 11.77 -1.14
CA LEU A 77 -2.52 13.14 -0.60
C LEU A 77 -2.04 14.14 -1.66
N GLU A 78 -0.91 13.87 -2.30
CA GLU A 78 -0.37 14.78 -3.33
C GLU A 78 -1.30 14.92 -4.53
N THR A 79 -1.96 13.83 -4.94
CA THR A 79 -2.94 13.85 -6.03
C THR A 79 -4.20 14.67 -5.66
N ASN A 80 -4.65 14.55 -4.41
CA ASN A 80 -5.78 15.33 -3.89
C ASN A 80 -5.44 16.81 -3.83
N LEU A 81 -4.30 17.14 -3.22
CA LEU A 81 -3.81 18.49 -3.02
C LEU A 81 -3.54 19.21 -4.36
N ALA A 82 -2.96 18.50 -5.34
CA ALA A 82 -2.82 19.03 -6.70
C ALA A 82 -4.18 19.37 -7.34
N THR A 83 -5.20 18.56 -7.09
CA THR A 83 -6.56 18.79 -7.60
C THR A 83 -7.25 19.95 -6.88
N ILE A 84 -7.06 20.08 -5.57
CA ILE A 84 -7.53 21.24 -4.79
C ILE A 84 -6.96 22.53 -5.38
N ARG A 85 -5.63 22.61 -5.59
CA ARG A 85 -4.98 23.82 -6.12
C ARG A 85 -5.54 24.25 -7.48
N VAL A 86 -5.76 23.30 -8.39
CA VAL A 86 -6.33 23.58 -9.72
C VAL A 86 -7.77 24.09 -9.61
N LEU A 87 -8.61 23.41 -8.82
CA LEU A 87 -10.00 23.82 -8.65
C LEU A 87 -10.16 25.15 -7.89
N GLU A 88 -9.27 25.47 -6.94
CA GLU A 88 -9.20 26.79 -6.31
C GLU A 88 -8.87 27.90 -7.31
N ALA A 89 -7.90 27.66 -8.19
CA ALA A 89 -7.54 28.61 -9.24
C ALA A 89 -8.72 28.86 -10.20
N ILE A 90 -9.44 27.79 -10.57
CA ILE A 90 -10.65 27.88 -11.39
C ILE A 90 -11.77 28.62 -10.66
N GLN A 91 -12.01 28.32 -9.38
CA GLN A 91 -13.03 29.00 -8.59
C GLN A 91 -12.75 30.51 -8.49
N LYS A 92 -11.49 30.89 -8.27
CA LYS A 92 -11.05 32.29 -8.25
C LYS A 92 -11.18 32.97 -9.61
N LYS A 93 -11.02 32.22 -10.71
CA LYS A 93 -11.27 32.73 -12.07
C LYS A 93 -12.77 32.95 -12.30
N LEU A 94 -13.60 31.98 -11.93
CA LEU A 94 -15.06 32.04 -12.05
C LEU A 94 -15.64 33.22 -11.25
N SER A 95 -15.13 33.49 -10.05
CA SER A 95 -15.63 34.60 -9.21
C SER A 95 -15.38 35.99 -9.81
N ARG A 96 -14.52 36.10 -10.83
CA ARG A 96 -14.23 37.35 -11.56
C ARG A 96 -15.04 37.50 -12.85
N LEU A 97 -15.73 36.43 -13.27
CA LEU A 97 -16.55 36.43 -14.48
C LEU A 97 -17.98 36.89 -14.16
N SER A 98 -18.61 37.51 -15.15
CA SER A 98 -20.05 37.81 -15.10
C SER A 98 -20.88 36.53 -15.08
N ALA A 99 -22.15 36.60 -14.66
CA ALA A 99 -23.03 35.43 -14.66
C ALA A 99 -23.20 34.81 -16.06
N GLU A 100 -23.23 35.64 -17.11
CA GLU A 100 -23.32 35.18 -18.51
C GLU A 100 -22.06 34.45 -18.95
N ASP A 101 -20.88 34.96 -18.57
CA ASP A 101 -19.61 34.34 -18.90
C ASP A 101 -19.40 33.04 -18.11
N GLN A 102 -19.81 33.01 -16.84
CA GLN A 102 -19.82 31.78 -16.04
C GLN A 102 -20.68 30.69 -16.68
N ALA A 103 -21.85 31.06 -17.23
CA ALA A 103 -22.74 30.12 -17.91
C ALA A 103 -22.14 29.54 -19.21
N LYS A 104 -21.23 30.28 -19.87
CA LYS A 104 -20.52 29.86 -21.08
C LYS A 104 -19.17 29.18 -20.79
N PHE A 105 -18.63 29.34 -19.59
CA PHE A 105 -17.34 28.77 -19.21
C PHE A 105 -17.37 27.24 -19.20
N ARG A 106 -16.41 26.60 -19.85
CA ARG A 106 -16.27 25.14 -19.93
C ARG A 106 -14.84 24.73 -19.61
N LEU A 107 -14.69 23.55 -19.01
CA LEU A 107 -13.38 22.92 -18.81
C LEU A 107 -13.16 21.81 -19.84
N ASP A 108 -11.90 21.58 -20.16
CA ASP A 108 -11.43 20.51 -21.02
C ASP A 108 -11.15 19.21 -20.22
N ASN A 109 -10.49 18.24 -20.84
CA ASN A 109 -10.14 16.97 -20.20
C ASN A 109 -9.10 17.11 -19.09
N THR A 110 -8.29 18.17 -19.10
CA THR A 110 -7.30 18.44 -18.07
C THR A 110 -7.92 19.08 -16.83
N LEU A 111 -9.22 19.42 -16.87
CA LEU A 111 -9.93 20.10 -15.79
C LEU A 111 -9.22 21.38 -15.33
N GLY A 112 -8.53 22.06 -16.26
CA GLY A 112 -7.74 23.26 -16.01
C GLY A 112 -6.34 23.06 -15.43
N GLY A 113 -5.86 21.81 -15.35
CA GLY A 113 -4.48 21.47 -15.04
C GLY A 113 -3.64 21.25 -16.30
N THR A 114 -2.54 20.49 -16.16
CA THR A 114 -1.67 20.06 -17.27
C THR A 114 -1.78 18.57 -17.58
N SER A 115 -2.52 17.81 -16.77
CA SER A 115 -2.66 16.35 -16.89
C SER A 115 -4.13 15.93 -16.83
N GLU A 116 -4.52 15.07 -17.76
CA GLU A 116 -5.87 14.47 -17.76
C GLU A 116 -6.06 13.40 -16.67
N VAL A 117 -4.96 12.90 -16.09
CA VAL A 117 -4.98 11.70 -15.23
C VAL A 117 -5.05 12.05 -13.75
N ILE A 118 -4.26 13.02 -13.30
CA ILE A 118 -4.08 13.34 -11.87
C ILE A 118 -5.44 13.66 -11.23
N HIS A 119 -6.14 14.65 -11.78
CA HIS A 119 -7.42 15.12 -11.25
C HIS A 119 -8.52 14.09 -11.39
N ARG A 120 -8.52 13.31 -12.48
CA ARG A 120 -9.44 12.19 -12.67
C ARG A 120 -9.25 11.13 -11.59
N LYS A 121 -8.01 10.76 -11.25
CA LYS A 121 -7.71 9.78 -10.20
C LYS A 121 -8.16 10.27 -8.81
N ALA A 122 -7.93 11.55 -8.49
CA ALA A 122 -8.43 12.14 -7.24
C ALA A 122 -9.97 12.01 -7.14
N LEU A 123 -10.68 12.39 -8.19
CA LEU A 123 -12.13 12.33 -8.24
C LEU A 123 -12.67 10.89 -8.22
N GLN A 124 -12.02 9.97 -8.93
CA GLN A 124 -12.35 8.54 -8.89
C GLN A 124 -12.20 7.93 -7.49
N ARG A 125 -11.18 8.33 -6.74
CA ARG A 125 -10.99 7.84 -5.37
C ARG A 125 -12.10 8.30 -4.41
N ILE A 126 -12.64 9.50 -4.61
CA ILE A 126 -13.68 10.07 -3.71
C ILE A 126 -15.10 9.68 -4.12
N TYR A 127 -15.37 9.64 -5.43
CA TYR A 127 -16.72 9.47 -5.97
C TYR A 127 -16.95 8.09 -6.60
N ALA A 128 -15.92 7.24 -6.71
CA ALA A 128 -16.01 5.88 -7.22
C ALA A 128 -16.78 5.80 -8.55
N ASP A 129 -17.88 5.06 -8.57
CA ASP A 129 -18.78 4.86 -9.71
C ASP A 129 -19.35 6.16 -10.27
N LYS A 130 -19.60 7.16 -9.41
CA LYS A 130 -20.15 8.47 -9.80
C LYS A 130 -19.11 9.44 -10.34
N ALA A 131 -17.83 9.08 -10.35
CA ALA A 131 -16.77 10.00 -10.75
C ALA A 131 -16.91 10.49 -12.20
N ALA A 132 -17.42 9.66 -13.10
CA ALA A 132 -17.67 10.05 -14.49
C ALA A 132 -18.69 11.21 -14.58
N ASP A 133 -19.80 11.12 -13.84
CA ASP A 133 -20.83 12.15 -13.80
C ASP A 133 -20.32 13.44 -13.17
N ILE A 134 -19.50 13.34 -12.11
CA ILE A 134 -18.88 14.50 -11.46
C ILE A 134 -17.91 15.20 -12.43
N ILE A 135 -17.10 14.44 -13.16
CA ILE A 135 -16.17 14.98 -14.16
C ILE A 135 -16.94 15.67 -15.30
N ASP A 136 -18.02 15.07 -15.77
CA ASP A 136 -18.88 15.67 -16.80
C ASP A 136 -19.55 16.97 -16.30
N GLY A 137 -20.02 16.98 -15.05
CA GLY A 137 -20.55 18.16 -14.38
C GLY A 137 -19.51 19.28 -14.25
N LEU A 138 -18.27 18.94 -13.88
CA LEU A 138 -17.15 19.89 -13.81
C LEU A 138 -16.84 20.50 -15.19
N LYS A 139 -16.98 19.74 -16.28
CA LYS A 139 -16.74 20.24 -17.64
C LYS A 139 -17.87 21.13 -18.14
N LYS A 140 -19.12 20.69 -17.95
CA LYS A 140 -20.31 21.34 -18.50
C LYS A 140 -20.74 22.57 -17.71
N ASN A 141 -20.76 22.47 -16.37
CA ASN A 141 -21.24 23.54 -15.50
C ASN A 141 -20.23 23.84 -14.36
N PRO A 142 -19.03 24.36 -14.69
CA PRO A 142 -17.96 24.56 -13.70
C PRO A 142 -18.38 25.49 -12.56
N ALA A 143 -19.16 26.54 -12.84
CA ALA A 143 -19.65 27.50 -11.84
C ALA A 143 -20.44 26.85 -10.69
N VAL A 144 -21.17 25.76 -10.99
CA VAL A 144 -21.98 25.02 -10.01
C VAL A 144 -21.17 23.87 -9.40
N ALA A 145 -20.48 23.10 -10.23
CA ALA A 145 -19.79 21.88 -9.80
C ALA A 145 -18.52 22.16 -8.99
N VAL A 146 -17.71 23.15 -9.37
CA VAL A 146 -16.40 23.41 -8.75
C VAL A 146 -16.51 23.69 -7.24
N PRO A 147 -17.40 24.59 -6.74
CA PRO A 147 -17.50 24.84 -5.30
C PRO A 147 -17.88 23.60 -4.48
N ILE A 148 -18.75 22.75 -5.03
CA ILE A 148 -19.25 21.53 -4.36
C ILE A 148 -18.14 20.50 -4.27
N VAL A 149 -17.48 20.22 -5.40
CA VAL A 149 -16.41 19.23 -5.50
C VAL A 149 -15.19 19.67 -4.70
N LEU A 150 -14.81 20.95 -4.78
CA LEU A 150 -13.70 21.50 -4.02
C LEU A 150 -13.94 21.42 -2.51
N LYS A 151 -15.15 21.73 -2.04
CA LYS A 151 -15.51 21.55 -0.62
C LYS A 151 -15.32 20.10 -0.19
N ARG A 152 -15.72 19.13 -1.03
CA ARG A 152 -15.56 17.71 -0.74
C ARG A 152 -14.10 17.26 -0.72
N LEU A 153 -13.29 17.72 -1.67
CA LEU A 153 -11.85 17.44 -1.71
C LEU A 153 -11.14 17.96 -0.46
N LYS A 154 -11.47 19.17 0.00
CA LYS A 154 -10.90 19.73 1.25
C LYS A 154 -11.31 18.96 2.50
N MET A 155 -12.59 18.56 2.59
CA MET A 155 -13.01 17.69 3.70
C MET A 155 -12.27 16.34 3.69
N LYS A 156 -11.93 15.81 2.51
CA LYS A 156 -11.13 14.59 2.40
C LYS A 156 -9.65 14.82 2.72
N GLU A 157 -9.10 15.97 2.37
CA GLU A 157 -7.73 16.36 2.75
C GLU A 157 -7.55 16.47 4.27
N GLU A 158 -8.57 16.94 5.00
CA GLU A 158 -8.52 16.98 6.47
C GLU A 158 -8.75 15.60 7.12
N GLU A 159 -9.36 14.65 6.40
CA GLU A 159 -9.63 13.29 6.87
C GLU A 159 -8.45 12.35 6.69
N TRP A 160 -7.70 12.52 5.60
CA TRP A 160 -6.54 11.70 5.22
C TRP A 160 -5.26 12.16 5.91
#